data_AF-P46167-F1
#
_entry.id   AF-P46167-F1
#
_cell.length_a   1.000
_cell.length_b   1.000
_cell.length_c   1.000
_cell.angle_alpha   90.00
_cell.angle_beta   90.00
_cell.angle_gamma   90.00
#
_symmetry.space_group_name_H-M   'P 1'
#
loop_
_entity.id
_entity.type
_entity.pdbx_description
1 polymer ?
#
loop_
_entity_poly.entity_id
_entity_poly.type
_entity_poly.pdbx_seq_one_letter_code
_entity_poly.pdbx_strand_id
1 'polypeptide(L)' 'LALLFLVLSAGSGFTQGVRNFVTCRINRGFCVPIRCPGHRRQIGTCLAPQIKCCR' A
#
# COMPACT_ATOMS: atom_id res chain seq x y z
N LEU A 1 12.04 -22.75 5.50
CA LEU A 1 11.82 -21.49 6.26
C LEU A 1 12.30 -20.24 5.51
N ALA A 2 13.57 -20.14 5.09
CA ALA A 2 14.08 -18.95 4.38
C ALA A 2 13.28 -18.57 3.11
N LEU A 3 12.91 -19.56 2.28
CA LEU A 3 12.08 -19.35 1.08
C LEU A 3 10.69 -18.75 1.39
N LEU A 4 10.05 -19.18 2.48
CA LEU A 4 8.76 -18.64 2.90
C LEU A 4 8.89 -17.17 3.32
N PHE A 5 9.92 -16.84 4.12
CA PHE A 5 10.18 -15.45 4.51
C PHE A 5 10.43 -14.55 3.30
N LEU A 6 11.14 -15.01 2.27
CA LEU A 6 11.39 -14.24 1.04
C LEU A 6 10.10 -13.96 0.26
N VAL A 7 9.22 -14.96 0.14
CA VAL A 7 7.90 -14.79 -0.52
C VAL A 7 7.01 -13.83 0.26
N LEU A 8 6.99 -13.94 1.59
CA LEU A 8 6.23 -13.03 2.45
C LEU A 8 6.78 -11.61 2.45
N SER A 9 8.10 -11.43 2.42
CA SER A 9 8.73 -10.11 2.40
C SER A 9 8.57 -9.41 1.04
N ALA A 10 8.59 -10.16 -0.07
CA ALA A 10 8.27 -9.62 -1.39
C ALA A 10 6.81 -9.12 -1.50
N GLY A 11 5.86 -9.80 -0.83
CA GLY A 11 4.47 -9.34 -0.73
C GLY A 11 4.28 -8.17 0.23
N SER A 12 5.17 -8.04 1.22
CA SER A 12 5.13 -7.02 2.26
C SER A 12 5.88 -5.75 1.88
N GLY A 13 5.76 -5.33 0.61
CA GLY A 13 6.01 -3.96 0.15
C GLY A 13 5.06 -2.94 0.81
N PHE A 14 4.88 -3.03 2.13
CA PHE A 14 4.46 -1.99 3.04
C PHE A 14 5.44 -0.83 2.87
N THR A 15 5.12 -0.04 1.86
CA THR A 15 5.46 1.36 1.65
C THR A 15 5.19 2.15 2.93
N GLN A 16 6.12 2.01 3.88
CA GLN A 16 6.06 2.58 5.22
C GLN A 16 5.92 4.10 5.21
N GLY A 17 6.27 4.76 4.10
CA GLY A 17 6.26 6.23 3.97
C GLY A 17 4.90 6.84 3.64
N VAL A 18 3.95 6.10 3.08
CA VAL A 18 2.64 6.66 2.69
C VAL A 18 1.60 6.25 3.72
N ARG A 19 1.30 7.15 4.66
CA ARG A 19 0.44 6.89 5.82
C ARG A 19 -0.67 7.91 6.02
N ASN A 20 -0.85 8.84 5.08
CA ASN A 20 -1.90 9.84 5.17
C ASN A 20 -2.32 10.30 3.76
N PHE A 21 -3.46 10.98 3.68
CA PHE A 21 -4.01 11.49 2.42
C PHE A 21 -3.02 12.39 1.65
N VAL A 22 -2.29 13.23 2.36
CA VAL A 22 -1.37 14.21 1.78
C VAL A 22 -0.19 13.50 1.10
N THR A 23 0.50 12.62 1.83
CA THR A 23 1.60 11.79 1.31
C THR A 23 1.14 10.87 0.17
N CYS A 24 -0.07 10.31 0.25
CA CYS A 24 -0.64 9.50 -0.82
C CYS A 24 -0.79 10.32 -2.11
N ARG A 25 -1.36 11.53 -2.00
CA ARG A 25 -1.54 12.44 -3.14
C ARG A 25 -0.22 12.96 -3.69
N ILE A 26 0.76 13.28 -2.85
CA ILE A 26 2.14 13.64 -3.26
C ILE A 26 2.75 12.51 -4.09
N ASN A 27 2.52 11.26 -3.69
CA ASN A 27 2.97 10.07 -4.41
C ASN A 27 2.12 9.72 -5.66
N ARG A 28 1.22 10.61 -6.09
CA ARG A 28 0.27 10.42 -7.20
C ARG A 28 -0.66 9.22 -7.01
N GLY A 29 -0.88 8.81 -5.77
CA GLY A 29 -1.84 7.79 -5.41
C GLY A 29 -3.21 8.37 -5.10
N PHE A 30 -4.16 7.48 -4.88
CA PHE A 30 -5.52 7.80 -4.42
C PHE A 30 -5.95 6.81 -3.34
N CYS A 31 -6.81 7.27 -2.44
CA CYS A 31 -7.27 6.48 -1.31
C CYS A 31 -8.52 5.70 -1.70
N VAL A 32 -8.52 4.40 -1.43
CA VAL A 32 -9.70 3.54 -1.64
C VAL A 32 -10.01 2.72 -0.39
N PRO A 33 -11.29 2.47 -0.11
CA PRO A 33 -11.67 1.49 0.89
C PRO A 33 -11.34 0.08 0.39
N ILE A 34 -10.91 -0.80 1.30
CA ILE A 34 -10.75 -2.25 1.09
C ILE A 34 -9.50 -2.62 0.28
N ARG A 35 -9.46 -2.38 -1.04
CA ARG A 35 -8.39 -2.84 -1.93
C ARG A 35 -8.20 -1.97 -3.17
N CYS A 36 -7.02 -2.03 -3.76
CA CYS A 36 -6.74 -1.34 -5.03
C CYS A 36 -7.54 -1.96 -6.19
N PRO A 37 -8.19 -1.14 -7.04
CA PRO A 37 -8.93 -1.64 -8.19
C PRO A 37 -7.99 -2.03 -9.33
N GLY A 38 -8.37 -3.08 -10.07
CA GLY A 38 -7.65 -3.56 -11.24
C GLY A 38 -6.23 -4.05 -10.92
N HIS A 39 -5.27 -3.64 -11.77
CA HIS A 39 -3.85 -4.00 -11.65
C HIS A 39 -3.03 -2.98 -10.82
N ARG A 40 -3.70 -2.07 -10.10
CA ARG A 40 -3.00 -1.06 -9.30
C ARG A 40 -2.33 -1.66 -8.07
N ARG A 41 -1.19 -1.12 -7.70
CA ARG A 41 -0.41 -1.60 -6.55
C ARG A 41 -0.77 -0.80 -5.30
N GLN A 42 -0.82 -1.50 -4.17
CA GLN A 42 -0.91 -0.82 -2.88
C GLN A 42 0.45 -0.19 -2.56
N ILE A 43 0.46 1.13 -2.46
CA ILE A 43 1.64 1.94 -2.14
C ILE A 43 1.52 2.64 -0.78
N GLY A 44 0.57 2.23 0.06
CA GLY A 44 0.54 2.57 1.47
C GLY A 44 -0.86 2.60 2.03
N THR A 45 -1.06 3.43 3.04
CA THR A 45 -2.37 3.69 3.67
C THR A 45 -2.66 5.18 3.73
N CYS A 46 -3.94 5.51 3.90
CA CYS A 46 -4.38 6.89 4.14
C CYS A 46 -4.67 7.07 5.63
N LEU A 47 -5.87 7.50 6.03
CA LEU A 47 -6.20 7.76 7.44
C LEU A 47 -6.05 6.55 8.36
N ALA A 48 -6.32 5.36 7.83
CA ALA A 48 -6.47 4.16 8.63
C ALA A 48 -5.97 2.93 7.84
N PRO A 49 -5.56 1.85 8.51
CA PRO A 49 -5.01 0.65 7.87
C PRO A 49 -5.91 0.03 6.79
N GLN A 50 -7.23 0.22 6.90
CA GLN A 50 -8.25 -0.24 5.96
C GLN A 50 -8.37 0.62 4.69
N ILE A 51 -7.91 1.88 4.73
CA ILE A 51 -7.94 2.79 3.59
C ILE A 51 -6.59 2.71 2.90
N LYS A 52 -6.56 2.06 1.74
CA LYS A 52 -5.32 1.81 0.99
C LYS A 52 -4.99 3.01 0.11
N CYS A 53 -3.72 3.39 0.07
CA CYS A 53 -3.22 4.27 -0.98
C CYS A 53 -2.80 3.42 -2.17
N CYS A 54 -3.40 3.67 -3.33
CA CYS A 54 -3.22 2.87 -4.53
C CYS A 54 -2.62 3.70 -5.65
N ARG A 55 -1.69 3.11 -6.41
CA ARG A 55 -1.09 3.71 -7.61
C ARG A 55 -1.08 2.70 -8.74
#